data_AF-A0A3B9KXC4-F1
#
_entry.id   AF-A0A3B9KXC4-F1
#
_cell.length_a   1.000
_cell.length_b   1.000
_cell.length_c   1.000
_cell.angle_alpha   90.00
_cell.angle_beta   90.00
_cell.angle_gamma   90.00
#
_symmetry.space_group_name_H-M   'P 1'
#
loop_
_entity.id
_entity.type
_entity.pdbx_description
1 polymer ?
#
loop_
_entity_poly.entity_id
_entity_poly.type
_entity_poly.pdbx_seq_one_letter_code
_entity_poly.pdbx_strand_id
1 'polypeptide(L)'
;KTTADALPCFVKEENRQLFEKYGVFTEAEIFSRYQIMLESYATTVDIEALTIIDMVKRNILPAAEAYQNELCDIVLKKREILGESSADTEKAVLEKISSLSKNLTGLLGDLEKKVAYSKGLAGLPQAIYCKEEILTTMSEMREVIDSLETIVDAAFWRFPTYNDLLYSVN
;
A
#
# COMPACT_ATOMS: atom_id res chain seq x y z
N LYS A 1 5.27 -15.81 7.61
CA LYS A 1 4.68 -16.93 6.82
C LYS A 1 3.42 -16.40 6.16
N THR A 2 3.24 -16.63 4.88
CA THR A 2 2.21 -15.97 4.05
C THR A 2 1.30 -17.00 3.39
N THR A 3 0.07 -16.61 3.06
CA THR A 3 -0.94 -17.49 2.46
C THR A 3 -0.43 -18.18 1.18
N ALA A 4 0.31 -17.47 0.34
CA ALA A 4 0.93 -18.04 -0.86
C ALA A 4 1.95 -19.18 -0.58
N ASP A 5 2.58 -19.21 0.60
CA ASP A 5 3.50 -20.30 1.00
C ASP A 5 2.75 -21.52 1.57
N ALA A 6 1.54 -21.29 2.10
CA ALA A 6 0.73 -22.32 2.72
C ALA A 6 -0.16 -23.06 1.71
N LEU A 7 -0.62 -22.37 0.67
CA LEU A 7 -1.49 -22.96 -0.36
C LEU A 7 -0.87 -24.18 -1.07
N PRO A 8 0.43 -24.20 -1.43
CA PRO A 8 1.07 -25.39 -2.01
C PRO A 8 1.06 -26.61 -1.09
N CYS A 9 0.96 -26.41 0.23
CA CYS A 9 0.84 -27.52 1.18
C CYS A 9 -0.52 -28.22 1.08
N PHE A 10 -1.55 -27.57 0.53
CA PHE A 10 -2.88 -28.15 0.35
C PHE A 10 -2.90 -29.27 -0.70
N VAL A 11 -1.98 -29.23 -1.67
CA VAL A 11 -1.85 -30.21 -2.76
C VAL A 11 -0.73 -31.24 -2.47
N LYS A 12 -0.10 -31.22 -1.30
CA LYS A 12 0.91 -32.23 -0.96
C LYS A 12 0.30 -33.63 -0.96
N GLU A 13 1.09 -34.60 -1.42
CA GLU A 13 0.70 -36.00 -1.55
C GLU A 13 0.14 -36.59 -0.25
N GLU A 14 0.80 -36.28 0.88
CA GLU A 14 0.39 -36.69 2.22
C GLU A 14 -1.03 -36.20 2.59
N ASN A 15 -1.35 -34.95 2.21
CA ASN A 15 -2.64 -34.34 2.50
C ASN A 15 -3.72 -34.85 1.52
N ARG A 16 -3.37 -35.05 0.24
CA ARG A 16 -4.28 -35.66 -0.75
C ARG A 16 -4.70 -37.07 -0.33
N GLN A 17 -3.75 -37.91 0.04
CA GLN A 17 -4.01 -39.27 0.51
C GLN A 17 -4.83 -39.29 1.81
N LEU A 18 -4.63 -38.31 2.70
CA LEU A 18 -5.44 -38.17 3.91
C LEU A 18 -6.90 -37.86 3.55
N PHE A 19 -7.16 -36.85 2.73
CA PHE A 19 -8.52 -36.43 2.37
C PHE A 19 -9.28 -37.48 1.56
N GLU A 20 -8.58 -38.19 0.67
CA GLU A 20 -9.16 -39.29 -0.11
C GLU A 20 -9.47 -40.51 0.77
N LYS A 21 -8.56 -40.87 1.69
CA LYS A 21 -8.77 -41.99 2.63
C LYS A 21 -9.98 -41.81 3.54
N TYR A 22 -10.28 -40.58 3.94
CA TYR A 22 -11.46 -40.28 4.77
C TYR A 22 -12.70 -39.92 3.95
N GLY A 23 -12.63 -39.97 2.61
CA GLY A 23 -13.76 -39.68 1.72
C GLY A 23 -14.24 -38.22 1.82
N VAL A 24 -13.37 -37.30 2.24
CA VAL A 24 -13.72 -35.88 2.43
C VAL A 24 -13.68 -35.12 1.11
N PHE A 25 -12.66 -35.38 0.28
CA PHE A 25 -12.50 -34.78 -1.05
C PHE A 25 -11.91 -35.78 -2.03
N THR A 26 -12.30 -35.65 -3.30
CA THR A 26 -11.65 -36.32 -4.44
C THR A 26 -10.43 -35.53 -4.91
N GLU A 27 -9.49 -36.16 -5.62
CA GLU A 27 -8.29 -35.49 -6.15
C GLU A 27 -8.67 -34.27 -7.02
N ALA A 28 -9.67 -34.42 -7.89
CA ALA A 28 -10.16 -33.33 -8.74
C ALA A 28 -10.68 -32.14 -7.92
N GLU A 29 -11.42 -32.38 -6.83
CA GLU A 29 -11.93 -31.31 -5.95
C GLU A 29 -10.81 -30.58 -5.22
N ILE A 30 -9.75 -31.28 -4.80
CA ILE A 30 -8.59 -30.66 -4.14
C ILE A 30 -7.90 -29.70 -5.10
N PHE A 31 -7.67 -30.11 -6.35
CA PHE A 31 -7.06 -29.25 -7.36
C PHE A 31 -7.94 -28.05 -7.71
N SER A 32 -9.25 -28.25 -7.90
CA SER A 32 -10.18 -27.15 -8.15
C SER A 32 -10.21 -26.14 -7.00
N ARG A 33 -10.28 -26.60 -5.75
CA ARG A 33 -10.23 -25.72 -4.57
C ARG A 33 -8.91 -24.96 -4.48
N TYR A 34 -7.79 -25.63 -4.72
CA TYR A 34 -6.47 -24.98 -4.73
C TYR A 34 -6.40 -23.84 -5.75
N GLN A 35 -6.90 -24.05 -6.97
CA GLN A 35 -6.94 -22.99 -7.99
C GLN A 35 -7.83 -21.82 -7.57
N ILE A 36 -9.04 -22.10 -7.05
CA ILE A 36 -9.96 -21.07 -6.55
C ILE A 36 -9.31 -20.25 -5.42
N MET A 37 -8.59 -20.89 -4.51
CA MET A 37 -7.92 -20.19 -3.41
C MET A 37 -6.78 -19.30 -3.89
N LEU A 38 -6.00 -19.75 -4.89
CA LEU A 38 -4.96 -18.92 -5.50
C LEU A 38 -5.54 -17.71 -6.22
N GLU A 39 -6.59 -17.92 -7.00
CA GLU A 39 -7.29 -16.86 -7.73
C GLU A 39 -7.92 -15.84 -6.77
N SER A 40 -8.58 -16.31 -5.72
CA SER A 40 -9.15 -15.45 -4.68
C SER A 40 -8.08 -14.64 -3.96
N TYR A 41 -6.92 -15.24 -3.68
CA TYR A 41 -5.79 -14.54 -3.05
C TYR A 41 -5.26 -13.43 -3.97
N ALA A 42 -4.94 -13.75 -5.22
CA ALA A 42 -4.43 -12.78 -6.18
C ALA A 42 -5.43 -11.63 -6.42
N THR A 43 -6.72 -11.97 -6.57
CA THR A 43 -7.80 -10.97 -6.76
C THR A 43 -7.92 -10.02 -5.56
N THR A 44 -7.79 -10.54 -4.34
CA THR A 44 -7.86 -9.71 -3.12
C THR A 44 -6.70 -8.71 -3.10
N VAL A 45 -5.47 -9.19 -3.35
CA VAL A 45 -4.28 -8.32 -3.39
C VAL A 45 -4.39 -7.29 -4.51
N ASP A 46 -4.90 -7.66 -5.68
CA ASP A 46 -5.12 -6.72 -6.79
C ASP A 46 -6.12 -5.61 -6.42
N ILE A 47 -7.22 -5.95 -5.75
CA ILE A 47 -8.21 -4.96 -5.28
C ILE A 47 -7.58 -4.03 -4.23
N GLU A 48 -6.83 -4.57 -3.28
CA GLU A 48 -6.12 -3.77 -2.27
C GLU A 48 -5.12 -2.80 -2.92
N ALA A 49 -4.31 -3.29 -3.87
CA ALA A 49 -3.35 -2.46 -4.60
C ALA A 49 -4.04 -1.33 -5.38
N LEU A 50 -5.13 -1.64 -6.10
CA LEU A 50 -5.92 -0.64 -6.81
C LEU A 50 -6.54 0.41 -5.87
N THR A 51 -6.99 -0.04 -4.70
CA THR A 51 -7.56 0.85 -3.67
C THR A 51 -6.49 1.80 -3.14
N ILE A 52 -5.27 1.32 -2.85
CA ILE A 52 -4.15 2.17 -2.43
C ILE A 52 -3.79 3.18 -3.52
N ILE A 53 -3.74 2.75 -4.79
CA ILE A 53 -3.46 3.64 -5.92
C ILE A 53 -4.49 4.79 -5.97
N ASP A 54 -5.78 4.48 -5.87
CA ASP A 54 -6.85 5.48 -5.89
C ASP A 54 -6.76 6.43 -4.68
N MET A 55 -6.54 5.87 -3.49
CA MET A 55 -6.38 6.65 -2.25
C MET A 55 -5.19 7.61 -2.33
N VAL A 56 -4.04 7.15 -2.80
CA VAL A 56 -2.83 7.95 -2.93
C VAL A 56 -3.04 9.08 -3.93
N LYS A 57 -3.60 8.79 -5.11
CA LYS A 57 -3.82 9.78 -6.17
C LYS A 57 -4.84 10.85 -5.79
N ARG A 58 -5.92 10.46 -5.12
CA ARG A 58 -7.08 11.36 -4.92
C ARG A 58 -7.08 12.07 -3.58
N ASN A 59 -6.40 11.51 -2.58
CA ASN A 59 -6.43 12.04 -1.23
C ASN A 59 -5.04 12.42 -0.72
N ILE A 60 -4.08 11.48 -0.72
CA ILE A 60 -2.79 11.69 -0.04
C ILE A 60 -1.90 12.69 -0.76
N LEU A 61 -1.67 12.52 -2.06
CA LEU A 61 -0.85 13.45 -2.85
C LEU A 61 -1.44 14.87 -2.86
N PRO A 62 -2.75 15.08 -3.14
CA PRO A 62 -3.34 16.41 -3.07
C PRO A 62 -3.28 17.05 -1.68
N ALA A 63 -3.41 16.27 -0.61
CA ALA A 63 -3.28 16.78 0.76
C ALA A 63 -1.85 17.25 1.06
N ALA A 64 -0.84 16.47 0.66
CA ALA A 64 0.56 16.84 0.81
C ALA A 64 0.89 18.11 0.02
N GLU A 65 0.42 18.21 -1.23
CA GLU A 65 0.61 19.40 -2.08
C GLU A 65 -0.09 20.65 -1.51
N ALA A 66 -1.30 20.50 -0.98
CA ALA A 66 -2.02 21.61 -0.35
C ALA A 66 -1.25 22.17 0.86
N TYR A 67 -0.74 21.30 1.72
CA TYR A 67 0.07 21.72 2.87
C TYR A 67 1.42 22.32 2.45
N GLN A 68 2.05 21.79 1.39
CA GLN A 68 3.27 22.40 0.83
C GLN A 68 3.05 23.83 0.34
N ASN A 69 1.90 24.11 -0.29
CA ASN A 69 1.57 25.47 -0.73
C ASN A 69 1.43 26.43 0.45
N GLU A 70 0.81 26.00 1.56
CA GLU A 70 0.72 26.83 2.76
C GLU A 70 2.09 27.08 3.40
N LEU A 71 2.95 26.06 3.46
CA LEU A 71 4.32 26.22 3.95
C LEU A 71 5.14 27.17 3.07
N CYS A 72 4.98 27.12 1.75
CA CYS A 72 5.58 28.09 0.82
C CYS A 72 5.17 29.52 1.17
N ASP A 73 3.87 29.77 1.37
CA ASP A 73 3.36 31.10 1.71
C ASP A 73 3.90 31.59 3.06
N ILE A 74 4.02 30.71 4.05
CA ILE A 74 4.62 31.03 5.35
C ILE A 74 6.08 31.41 5.20
N VAL A 75 6.87 30.63 4.43
CA VAL A 75 8.29 30.91 4.18
C VAL A 75 8.48 32.26 3.49
N LEU A 76 7.66 32.57 2.47
CA LEU A 76 7.72 33.85 1.77
C LEU A 76 7.42 35.02 2.71
N LYS A 77 6.31 34.96 3.46
CA LYS A 77 5.93 36.00 4.43
C LYS A 77 6.97 36.18 5.53
N LYS A 78 7.54 35.08 6.06
CA LYS A 78 8.60 35.16 7.08
C LYS A 78 9.86 35.84 6.55
N ARG A 79 10.26 35.53 5.31
CA ARG A 79 11.41 36.18 4.67
C ARG A 79 11.20 37.67 4.48
N GLU A 80 9.99 38.09 4.10
CA GLU A 80 9.66 39.52 3.93
C GLU A 80 9.71 40.30 5.25
N ILE A 81 9.28 39.69 6.36
CA ILE A 81 9.15 40.39 7.65
C ILE A 81 10.44 40.31 8.48
N LEU A 82 11.10 39.15 8.53
CA LEU A 82 12.19 38.85 9.46
C LEU A 82 13.57 38.69 8.77
N GLY A 83 13.61 38.77 7.43
CA GLY A 83 14.82 38.57 6.65
C GLY A 83 15.13 37.10 6.34
N GLU A 84 16.12 36.88 5.46
CA GLU A 84 16.37 35.61 4.75
C GLU A 84 16.75 34.43 5.67
N SER A 85 17.37 34.70 6.82
CA SER A 85 17.93 33.70 7.75
C SER A 85 16.93 33.16 8.79
N SER A 86 15.65 33.53 8.72
CA SER A 86 14.65 33.19 9.74
C SER A 86 13.73 32.01 9.39
N ALA A 87 13.81 31.49 8.16
CA ALA A 87 12.87 30.51 7.60
C ALA A 87 13.50 29.13 7.31
N ASP A 88 14.66 28.82 7.92
CA ASP A 88 15.39 27.57 7.66
C ASP A 88 14.63 26.32 8.13
N THR A 89 13.86 26.43 9.23
CA THR A 89 13.09 25.30 9.77
C THR A 89 11.96 24.89 8.84
N GLU A 90 11.15 25.83 8.36
CA GLU A 90 10.03 25.56 7.46
C GLU A 90 10.53 25.10 6.08
N LYS A 91 11.65 25.65 5.63
CA LYS A 91 12.29 25.20 4.39
C LYS A 91 12.72 23.74 4.48
N ALA A 92 13.32 23.32 5.60
CA ALA A 92 13.70 21.91 5.81
C ALA A 92 12.47 20.97 5.81
N VAL A 93 11.36 21.40 6.42
CA VAL A 93 10.10 20.64 6.40
C VAL A 93 9.57 20.52 4.96
N LEU A 94 9.60 21.60 4.19
CA LEU A 94 9.14 21.63 2.80
C LEU A 94 9.97 20.72 1.89
N GLU A 95 11.29 20.76 2.03
CA GLU A 95 12.22 19.87 1.31
C GLU A 95 11.94 18.39 1.66
N LYS A 96 11.68 18.10 2.94
CA LYS A 96 11.33 16.76 3.39
C LYS A 96 10.02 16.27 2.75
N ILE A 97 8.95 17.06 2.79
CA ILE A 97 7.67 16.70 2.14
C ILE A 97 7.87 16.52 0.63
N SER A 98 8.63 17.40 -0.03
CA SER A 98 8.87 17.30 -1.48
C SER A 98 9.62 16.01 -1.85
N SER A 99 10.62 15.62 -1.05
CA SER A 99 11.32 14.36 -1.24
C SER A 99 10.41 13.15 -1.06
N LEU A 100 9.53 13.17 -0.05
CA LEU A 100 8.58 12.09 0.24
C LEU A 100 7.50 12.00 -0.84
N SER A 101 6.91 13.12 -1.27
CA SER A 101 5.93 13.16 -2.35
C SER A 101 6.51 12.67 -3.68
N LYS A 102 7.77 13.02 -3.99
CA LYS A 102 8.48 12.50 -5.16
C LYS A 102 8.68 10.99 -5.06
N ASN A 103 9.12 10.49 -3.90
CA ASN A 103 9.29 9.06 -3.67
C ASN A 103 7.95 8.31 -3.83
N LEU A 104 6.89 8.82 -3.20
CA LEU A 104 5.55 8.26 -3.26
C LEU A 104 5.02 8.19 -4.71
N THR A 105 5.25 9.23 -5.51
CA THR A 105 4.87 9.26 -6.93
C THR A 105 5.65 8.22 -7.74
N GLY A 106 6.94 8.02 -7.44
CA GLY A 106 7.76 6.99 -8.06
C GLY A 106 7.24 5.58 -7.75
N LEU A 107 6.99 5.29 -6.47
CA LEU A 107 6.44 4.01 -6.01
C LEU A 107 5.03 3.76 -6.57
N LEU A 108 4.20 4.80 -6.67
CA LEU A 108 2.88 4.72 -7.29
C LEU A 108 2.97 4.25 -8.75
N GLY A 109 3.88 4.85 -9.53
CA GLY A 109 4.11 4.43 -10.92
C GLY A 109 4.69 3.02 -11.04
N ASP A 110 5.48 2.57 -10.07
CA ASP A 110 5.99 1.19 -10.02
C ASP A 110 4.87 0.19 -9.69
N LEU A 111 4.05 0.50 -8.67
CA LEU A 111 2.92 -0.33 -8.27
C LEU A 111 1.92 -0.49 -9.41
N GLU A 112 1.59 0.57 -10.16
CA GLU A 112 0.71 0.50 -11.32
C GLU A 112 1.24 -0.45 -12.41
N LYS A 113 2.56 -0.45 -12.65
CA LYS A 113 3.20 -1.37 -13.62
C LYS A 113 3.17 -2.81 -13.11
N LYS A 114 3.46 -3.03 -11.83
CA LYS A 114 3.44 -4.35 -11.19
C LYS A 114 2.03 -4.96 -11.21
N VAL A 115 1.00 -4.18 -10.88
CA VAL A 115 -0.41 -4.61 -10.99
C VAL A 115 -0.77 -4.93 -12.44
N ALA A 116 -0.32 -4.13 -13.41
CA ALA A 116 -0.56 -4.42 -14.82
C ALA A 116 0.13 -5.72 -15.29
N TYR A 117 1.35 -5.98 -14.81
CA TYR A 117 2.09 -7.21 -15.12
C TYR A 117 1.46 -8.47 -14.48
N SER A 118 0.97 -8.35 -13.24
CA SER A 118 0.29 -9.43 -12.51
C SER A 118 -0.89 -10.01 -13.28
N LYS A 119 -1.64 -9.18 -14.01
CA LYS A 119 -2.77 -9.61 -14.86
C LYS A 119 -2.38 -10.53 -16.01
N GLY A 120 -1.10 -10.57 -16.39
CA GLY A 120 -0.56 -11.50 -17.39
C GLY A 120 -0.17 -12.87 -16.81
N LEU A 121 -0.19 -13.02 -15.50
CA LEU A 121 0.12 -14.26 -14.79
C LEU A 121 -1.17 -14.96 -14.34
N ALA A 122 -1.11 -16.26 -14.07
CA ALA A 122 -2.21 -17.02 -13.53
C ALA A 122 -1.74 -18.10 -12.56
N GLY A 123 -2.56 -18.42 -11.56
CA GLY A 123 -2.30 -19.50 -10.60
C GLY A 123 -1.15 -19.19 -9.64
N LEU A 124 -0.30 -20.19 -9.35
CA LEU A 124 0.76 -20.05 -8.36
C LEU A 124 1.80 -18.96 -8.68
N PRO A 125 2.28 -18.79 -9.93
CA PRO A 125 3.16 -17.69 -10.29
C PRO A 125 2.58 -16.31 -9.98
N GLN A 126 1.28 -16.12 -10.21
CA GLN A 126 0.59 -14.86 -9.89
C GLN A 126 0.56 -14.64 -8.38
N ALA A 127 0.18 -15.65 -7.60
CA ALA A 127 0.14 -15.54 -6.14
C ALA A 127 1.53 -15.24 -5.53
N ILE A 128 2.60 -15.83 -6.06
CA ILE A 128 3.98 -15.54 -5.63
C ILE A 128 4.34 -14.10 -6.00
N TYR A 129 4.05 -13.66 -7.23
CA TYR A 129 4.33 -12.30 -7.68
C TYR A 129 3.58 -11.25 -6.85
N CYS A 130 2.29 -11.47 -6.57
CA CYS A 130 1.50 -10.61 -5.70
C CYS A 130 2.15 -10.48 -4.30
N LYS A 131 2.65 -11.59 -3.76
CA LYS A 131 3.30 -11.61 -2.45
C LYS A 131 4.64 -10.88 -2.47
N GLU A 132 5.51 -11.19 -3.43
CA GLU A 132 6.91 -10.75 -3.42
C GLU A 132 7.08 -9.32 -3.95
N GLU A 133 6.29 -8.93 -4.95
CA GLU A 133 6.45 -7.65 -5.62
C GLU A 133 5.37 -6.64 -5.20
N ILE A 134 4.08 -7.02 -5.29
CA ILE A 134 2.98 -6.09 -5.01
C ILE A 134 2.91 -5.74 -3.53
N LEU A 135 2.86 -6.73 -2.63
CA LEU A 135 2.78 -6.47 -1.20
C LEU A 135 4.03 -5.76 -0.65
N THR A 136 5.21 -6.03 -1.20
CA THR A 136 6.45 -5.34 -0.82
C THR A 136 6.36 -3.86 -1.19
N THR A 137 5.99 -3.53 -2.43
CA THR A 137 5.80 -2.13 -2.85
C THR A 137 4.68 -1.43 -2.09
N MET A 138 3.57 -2.12 -1.78
CA MET A 138 2.52 -1.57 -0.92
C MET A 138 3.04 -1.25 0.49
N SER A 139 3.92 -2.09 1.04
CA SER A 139 4.53 -1.86 2.36
C SER A 139 5.50 -0.67 2.33
N GLU A 140 6.34 -0.56 1.29
CA GLU A 140 7.22 0.61 1.10
C GLU A 140 6.42 1.91 0.94
N MET A 141 5.34 1.88 0.14
CA MET A 141 4.45 3.04 0.01
C MET A 141 3.84 3.43 1.36
N ARG A 142 3.45 2.44 2.17
CA ARG A 142 2.89 2.68 3.50
C ARG A 142 3.89 3.41 4.41
N GLU A 143 5.16 3.00 4.43
CA GLU A 143 6.18 3.70 5.24
C GLU A 143 6.34 5.17 4.84
N VAL A 144 6.26 5.48 3.54
CA VAL A 144 6.30 6.85 3.03
C VAL A 144 5.05 7.63 3.43
N ILE A 145 3.87 7.02 3.35
CA ILE A 145 2.59 7.62 3.74
C ILE A 145 2.56 7.90 5.24
N ASP A 146 2.95 6.93 6.08
CA ASP A 146 3.02 7.08 7.53
C ASP A 146 4.01 8.21 7.90
N SER A 147 5.12 8.33 7.17
CA SER A 147 6.05 9.45 7.34
C SER A 147 5.44 10.80 6.97
N LEU A 148 4.62 10.87 5.91
CA LEU A 148 3.89 12.07 5.52
C LEU A 148 2.83 12.45 6.56
N GLU A 149 2.11 11.46 7.12
CA GLU A 149 1.09 11.67 8.16
C GLU A 149 1.67 12.37 9.39
N THR A 150 2.92 12.06 9.78
CA THR A 150 3.56 12.72 10.93
C THR A 150 3.94 14.18 10.70
N ILE A 151 3.99 14.64 9.45
CA ILE A 151 4.49 15.96 9.07
C ILE A 151 3.35 16.88 8.59
N VAL A 152 2.38 16.32 7.87
CA VAL A 152 1.24 17.05 7.33
C VAL A 152 0.25 17.35 8.45
N ASP A 153 -0.26 18.58 8.49
CA ASP A 153 -1.26 18.97 9.49
C ASP A 153 -2.57 18.16 9.32
N ALA A 154 -3.15 17.76 10.45
CA ALA A 154 -4.40 17.00 10.52
C ALA A 154 -5.58 17.70 9.79
N ALA A 155 -5.56 19.02 9.66
CA ALA A 155 -6.57 19.77 8.91
C ALA A 155 -6.59 19.43 7.40
N PHE A 156 -5.42 19.08 6.83
CA PHE A 156 -5.30 18.67 5.43
C PHE A 156 -5.41 17.15 5.25
N TRP A 157 -5.06 16.39 6.30
CA TRP A 157 -5.11 14.93 6.28
C TRP A 157 -6.53 14.43 6.53
N ARG A 158 -7.24 14.04 5.45
CA ARG A 158 -8.64 13.61 5.51
C ARG A 158 -8.87 12.21 6.07
N PHE A 159 -7.81 11.52 6.47
CA PHE A 159 -7.92 10.18 7.05
C PHE A 159 -7.95 10.28 8.58
N PRO A 160 -8.90 9.60 9.23
CA PRO A 160 -8.90 9.51 10.69
C PRO A 160 -7.59 8.86 11.13
N THR A 161 -6.93 9.46 12.12
CA THR A 161 -5.76 8.84 12.73
C THR A 161 -6.17 7.54 13.44
N TYR A 162 -5.20 6.69 13.79
CA TYR A 162 -5.51 5.50 14.61
C TYR A 162 -6.23 5.85 15.91
N ASN A 163 -5.91 7.00 16.52
CA ASN A 163 -6.62 7.47 17.70
C ASN A 163 -8.08 7.83 17.39
N ASP A 164 -8.34 8.47 16.25
CA ASP A 164 -9.71 8.75 15.82
C ASP A 164 -10.46 7.44 15.52
N LEU A 165 -9.85 6.48 14.83
CA LEU A 165 -10.51 5.19 14.55
C LEU A 165 -10.86 4.41 15.83
N LEU A 166 -10.02 4.48 16.86
CA LEU A 166 -10.19 3.73 18.11
C LEU A 166 -11.04 4.48 19.15
N TYR A 167 -11.07 5.81 19.12
CA TYR A 167 -11.71 6.64 20.16
C TYR A 167 -12.73 7.67 19.63
N SER A 168 -13.01 7.74 18.32
CA SER A 168 -14.03 8.66 17.75
C SER A 168 -15.48 8.32 18.11
N VAL A 169 -15.70 7.21 18.82
CA VAL A 169 -16.99 6.85 19.41
C VAL A 169 -16.97 7.20 20.90
N ASN A 170 -16.90 8.49 21.22
CA ASN A 170 -17.25 9.05 22.53
C ASN A 170 -17.73 10.50 22.39
#